data_AF-A0A918MBM3-F1
#
_entry.id   AF-A0A918MBM3-F1
#
_cell.length_a   1.000
_cell.length_b   1.000
_cell.length_c   1.000
_cell.angle_alpha   90.00
_cell.angle_beta   90.00
_cell.angle_gamma   90.00
#
_symmetry.space_group_name_H-M   'P 1'
#
loop_
_entity.id
_entity.type
_entity.pdbx_description
1 polymer ?
#
loop_
_entity_poly.entity_id
_entity_poly.type
_entity_poly.pdbx_seq_one_letter_code
_entity_poly.pdbx_strand_id
1 'polypeptide(L)'
;MALPPSTSPNILWQVRAQKDPAVKVDQAKIDKNRRKSISECRKVWGDYSGSGLQCDEYPFASTREGSTKGDNRFSVRLIDGTDNRKGGERLDQMYTLNRLLDDDAFCMRITD
;
A
#
# COMPACT_ATOMS: atom_id res chain seq x y z
N MET A 1 -23.94 6.19 7.79
CA MET A 1 -23.89 4.93 7.00
C MET A 1 -22.84 4.05 7.67
N ALA A 2 -23.25 3.03 8.41
CA ALA A 2 -22.32 2.17 9.15
C ALA A 2 -21.67 1.17 8.18
N LEU A 3 -20.35 1.01 8.28
CA LEU A 3 -19.61 -0.02 7.52
C LEU A 3 -20.11 -1.40 7.97
N PRO A 4 -20.36 -2.35 7.04
CA PRO A 4 -20.80 -3.69 7.42
C PRO A 4 -19.70 -4.40 8.25
N PRO A 5 -20.07 -5.20 9.25
CA PRO A 5 -19.12 -5.95 10.04
C PRO A 5 -18.38 -6.98 9.16
N SER A 6 -17.04 -6.85 9.12
CA SER A 6 -16.14 -7.75 8.41
C SER A 6 -16.24 -9.18 8.97
N THR A 7 -16.80 -10.10 8.19
CA THR A 7 -16.89 -11.54 8.50
C THR A 7 -15.68 -12.36 8.02
N SER A 8 -14.53 -11.74 7.75
CA SER A 8 -13.30 -12.46 7.40
C SER A 8 -12.40 -12.62 8.63
N PRO A 9 -12.30 -13.83 9.23
CA PRO A 9 -11.64 -14.01 10.52
C PRO A 9 -10.10 -13.94 10.49
N ASN A 10 -9.45 -13.59 9.37
CA ASN A 10 -8.01 -13.83 9.22
C ASN A 10 -7.18 -12.78 8.45
N ILE A 11 -7.66 -11.55 8.25
CA ILE A 11 -6.89 -10.52 7.52
C ILE A 11 -6.36 -9.38 8.41
N LEU A 12 -6.81 -9.28 9.66
CA LEU A 12 -6.66 -8.02 10.42
C LEU A 12 -5.44 -7.89 11.35
N TRP A 13 -4.58 -8.89 11.59
CA TRP A 13 -3.51 -8.74 12.60
C TRP A 13 -2.16 -9.42 12.34
N GLN A 14 -1.76 -9.68 11.10
CA GLN A 14 -0.43 -10.27 10.82
C GLN A 14 0.59 -9.36 10.13
N VAL A 15 0.31 -8.06 9.97
CA VAL A 15 1.38 -7.12 9.65
C VAL A 15 2.08 -6.73 10.95
N ARG A 16 2.79 -7.70 11.57
CA ARG A 16 3.86 -7.33 12.52
C ARG A 16 4.73 -6.32 11.77
N ALA A 17 5.04 -5.19 12.40
CA ALA A 17 5.97 -4.18 11.88
C ALA A 17 7.05 -4.89 11.07
N GLN A 18 7.13 -4.54 9.78
CA GLN A 18 7.95 -5.25 8.80
C GLN A 18 9.35 -5.47 9.42
N LYS A 19 9.65 -6.72 9.80
CA LYS A 19 10.89 -7.05 10.52
C LYS A 19 12.11 -6.77 9.64
N ASP A 20 11.88 -6.81 8.33
CA ASP A 20 12.83 -6.48 7.27
C ASP A 20 12.50 -5.08 6.73
N PRO A 21 13.52 -4.26 6.40
CA PRO A 21 13.30 -2.94 5.83
C PRO A 21 12.59 -3.04 4.48
N ALA A 22 11.79 -2.02 4.17
CA ALA A 22 11.24 -1.83 2.84
C ALA A 22 12.34 -1.32 1.90
N VAL A 23 12.38 -1.81 0.67
CA VAL A 23 13.39 -1.39 -0.32
C VAL A 23 12.73 -0.60 -1.43
N LYS A 24 13.14 0.65 -1.65
CA LYS A 24 12.61 1.52 -2.70
C LYS A 24 12.91 0.92 -4.08
N VAL A 25 11.94 1.02 -5.00
CA VAL A 25 12.07 0.50 -6.37
C VAL A 25 11.81 1.57 -7.45
N ASP A 26 12.29 1.31 -8.66
CA ASP A 26 12.07 2.11 -9.86
C ASP A 26 10.60 2.23 -10.30
N GLN A 27 10.30 3.21 -11.16
CA GLN A 27 8.94 3.47 -11.61
C GLN A 27 8.28 2.28 -12.32
N ALA A 28 9.06 1.48 -13.07
CA ALA A 28 8.53 0.35 -13.82
C ALA A 28 8.02 -0.77 -12.88
N LYS A 29 8.71 -1.01 -11.76
CA LYS A 29 8.29 -1.92 -10.71
C LYS A 29 7.10 -1.36 -9.92
N ILE A 30 7.08 -0.05 -9.66
CA ILE A 30 5.94 0.63 -9.03
C ILE A 30 4.66 0.39 -9.81
N ASP A 31 4.68 0.59 -11.12
CA ASP A 31 3.49 0.42 -11.96
C ASP A 31 3.01 -1.02 -11.98
N LYS A 32 3.92 -1.99 -11.94
CA LYS A 32 3.57 -3.42 -11.82
C LYS A 32 2.87 -3.72 -10.49
N ASN A 33 3.40 -3.18 -9.38
CA ASN A 33 2.79 -3.30 -8.06
C ASN A 33 1.40 -2.65 -8.03
N ARG A 34 1.26 -1.40 -8.47
CA ARG A 34 -0.03 -0.68 -8.51
C ARG A 34 -1.08 -1.41 -9.32
N ARG A 35 -0.73 -1.91 -10.52
CA ARG A 35 -1.67 -2.67 -11.35
C ARG A 35 -2.20 -3.92 -10.64
N LYS A 36 -1.33 -4.66 -9.94
CA LYS A 36 -1.75 -5.83 -9.16
C LYS A 36 -2.62 -5.40 -7.97
N SER A 37 -2.23 -4.40 -7.19
CA SER A 37 -3.00 -3.91 -6.05
C SER A 37 -4.40 -3.42 -6.45
N ILE A 38 -4.51 -2.63 -7.52
CA ILE A 38 -5.79 -2.16 -8.07
C ILE A 38 -6.67 -3.33 -8.52
N SER A 39 -6.09 -4.33 -9.19
CA SER A 39 -6.81 -5.54 -9.60
C SER A 39 -7.42 -6.27 -8.40
N GLU A 40 -6.64 -6.44 -7.33
CA GLU A 40 -7.11 -7.08 -6.10
C GLU A 40 -8.15 -6.23 -5.36
N CYS A 41 -7.98 -4.91 -5.32
CA CYS A 41 -9.01 -4.01 -4.78
C CYS A 41 -10.34 -4.18 -5.50
N ARG A 42 -10.34 -4.25 -6.83
CA ARG A 42 -11.57 -4.44 -7.61
C ARG A 42 -12.20 -5.82 -7.37
N LYS A 43 -11.39 -6.86 -7.16
CA LYS A 43 -11.89 -8.20 -6.82
C LYS A 43 -12.55 -8.22 -5.44
N VAL A 44 -11.95 -7.57 -4.45
CA VAL A 44 -12.42 -7.61 -3.05
C VAL A 44 -13.57 -6.64 -2.81
N TRP A 45 -13.51 -5.44 -3.36
CA TRP A 45 -14.41 -4.33 -3.04
C TRP A 45 -15.35 -3.93 -4.17
N GLY A 46 -15.19 -4.50 -5.37
CA GLY A 46 -15.95 -4.11 -6.57
C GLY A 46 -15.42 -2.84 -7.23
N ASP A 47 -16.22 -2.26 -8.13
CA ASP A 47 -15.91 -0.97 -8.74
C ASP A 47 -16.15 0.16 -7.72
N TYR A 48 -15.13 0.97 -7.52
CA TYR A 48 -15.13 2.11 -6.60
C TYR A 48 -15.01 3.45 -7.34
N SER A 49 -15.19 3.46 -8.66
CA SER A 49 -15.23 4.66 -9.48
C SER A 49 -16.31 5.62 -8.99
N GLY A 50 -15.97 6.90 -8.83
CA GLY A 50 -16.90 7.93 -8.35
C GLY A 50 -17.22 7.90 -6.85
N SER A 51 -16.69 6.93 -6.08
CA SER A 51 -16.94 6.82 -4.64
C SER A 51 -16.14 7.83 -3.78
N GLY A 52 -15.13 8.48 -4.36
CA GLY A 52 -14.14 9.26 -3.60
C GLY A 52 -13.11 8.41 -2.87
N LEU A 53 -13.23 7.07 -2.90
CA LEU A 53 -12.27 6.14 -2.30
C LEU A 53 -11.14 5.80 -3.27
N GLN A 54 -9.99 5.46 -2.70
CA GLN A 54 -8.83 4.96 -3.42
C GLN A 54 -8.33 3.65 -2.81
N CYS A 55 -7.71 2.82 -3.65
CA CYS A 55 -7.02 1.62 -3.22
C CYS A 55 -5.70 2.02 -2.55
N ASP A 56 -5.60 1.80 -1.24
CA ASP A 56 -4.36 1.85 -0.49
C ASP A 56 -3.73 0.45 -0.43
N GLU A 57 -2.40 0.38 -0.45
CA GLU A 57 -1.65 -0.86 -0.51
C GLU A 57 -0.49 -0.90 0.49
N TYR A 58 -0.37 -2.04 1.19
CA TYR A 58 0.77 -2.31 2.06
C TYR A 58 1.29 -3.74 1.87
N PRO A 59 2.60 -3.95 1.66
CA PRO A 59 3.65 -2.94 1.49
C PRO A 59 3.44 -2.04 0.27
N PHE A 60 3.94 -0.80 0.33
CA PHE A 60 3.67 0.23 -0.68
C PHE A 60 4.08 -0.22 -2.08
N ALA A 61 3.38 0.25 -3.12
CA ALA A 61 3.78 -0.04 -4.49
C ALA A 61 5.20 0.46 -4.83
N SER A 62 5.67 1.49 -4.13
CA SER A 62 7.04 2.02 -4.17
C SER A 62 8.10 1.10 -3.58
N THR A 63 7.76 -0.13 -3.15
CA THR A 63 8.69 -1.04 -2.50
C THR A 63 8.85 -2.37 -3.25
N ARG A 64 10.02 -3.00 -3.10
CA ARG A 64 10.30 -4.35 -3.60
C ARG A 64 9.35 -5.38 -2.97
N GLU A 65 8.93 -5.12 -1.74
CA GLU A 65 8.02 -5.94 -0.96
C GLU A 65 6.55 -5.80 -1.35
N GLY A 66 6.24 -4.89 -2.28
CA GLY A 66 4.89 -4.67 -2.77
C GLY A 66 4.25 -5.92 -3.40
N SER A 67 3.01 -5.75 -3.87
CA SER A 67 2.11 -6.85 -4.23
C SER A 67 2.68 -7.87 -5.23
N THR A 68 3.66 -7.50 -6.08
CA THR A 68 4.30 -8.42 -7.04
C THR A 68 5.49 -9.22 -6.48
N LYS A 69 5.77 -9.19 -5.17
CA LYS A 69 6.85 -9.97 -4.54
C LYS A 69 6.72 -11.49 -4.77
N GLY A 70 5.49 -11.98 -4.91
CA GLY A 70 5.20 -13.40 -5.22
C GLY A 70 4.94 -14.29 -4.00
N ASP A 71 4.89 -13.73 -2.80
CA ASP A 71 4.60 -14.45 -1.55
C ASP A 71 3.16 -14.22 -1.02
N ASN A 72 2.35 -13.46 -1.77
CA ASN A 72 0.98 -13.07 -1.41
C ASN A 72 0.85 -12.38 -0.03
N ARG A 73 1.92 -11.76 0.47
CA ARG A 73 1.91 -11.01 1.74
C ARG A 73 1.76 -9.51 1.49
N PHE A 74 0.58 -9.12 1.04
CA PHE A 74 0.18 -7.71 0.92
C PHE A 74 -1.30 -7.57 1.25
N SER A 75 -1.70 -6.38 1.66
CA SER A 75 -3.09 -5.99 1.85
C SER A 75 -3.47 -4.86 0.91
N VAL A 76 -4.77 -4.79 0.62
CA VAL A 76 -5.36 -3.68 -0.09
C VAL A 76 -6.62 -3.24 0.63
N ARG A 77 -6.85 -1.94 0.73
CA ARG A 77 -8.02 -1.39 1.41
C ARG A 77 -8.50 -0.12 0.72
N LEU A 78 -9.82 0.01 0.57
CA LEU A 78 -10.39 1.29 0.17
C LEU A 78 -10.37 2.26 1.36
N ILE A 79 -9.76 3.42 1.15
CA ILE A 79 -9.74 4.54 2.10
C ILE A 79 -10.11 5.84 1.39
N ASP A 80 -10.36 6.91 2.15
CA ASP A 80 -10.64 8.24 1.58
C ASP A 80 -9.51 8.69 0.65
N GLY A 81 -9.86 9.12 -0.56
CA GLY A 81 -8.89 9.48 -1.59
C GLY A 81 -8.08 10.74 -1.25
N THR A 82 -8.64 11.67 -0.46
CA THR A 82 -7.91 12.86 -0.04
C THR A 82 -6.83 12.50 0.97
N ASP A 83 -7.15 11.64 1.93
CA ASP A 83 -6.21 11.17 2.94
C ASP A 83 -5.14 10.27 2.31
N ASN A 84 -5.53 9.36 1.42
CA ASN A 84 -4.59 8.50 0.70
C ASN A 84 -3.57 9.31 -0.11
N ARG A 85 -4.04 10.30 -0.87
CA ARG A 85 -3.17 11.19 -1.65
C ARG A 85 -2.17 11.92 -0.75
N LYS A 86 -2.63 12.51 0.36
CA LYS A 86 -1.75 13.21 1.31
C LYS A 86 -0.71 12.26 1.93
N GLY A 87 -1.10 11.02 2.22
CA GLY A 87 -0.18 9.97 2.69
C GLY A 87 0.91 9.69 1.65
N GLY A 88 0.52 9.49 0.39
CA GLY A 88 1.45 9.30 -0.73
C GLY A 88 2.38 10.48 -0.97
N GLU A 89 1.87 11.71 -0.90
CA GLU A 89 2.69 12.95 -1.03
C GLU A 89 3.74 13.05 0.08
N ARG A 90 3.39 12.73 1.33
CA ARG A 90 4.34 12.72 2.45
C ARG A 90 5.41 11.64 2.28
N LEU A 91 5.02 10.47 1.78
CA LEU A 91 5.95 9.38 1.51
C LEU A 91 6.93 9.76 0.38
N ASP A 92 6.45 10.42 -0.67
CA ASP A 92 7.29 10.90 -1.77
C ASP A 92 8.24 12.03 -1.34
N GLN A 93 7.77 12.95 -0.49
CA GLN A 93 8.61 13.94 0.16
C GLN A 93 9.72 13.29 1.01
N MET A 94 9.40 12.23 1.75
CA MET A 94 10.39 11.49 2.52
C MET A 94 11.48 10.91 1.62
N TYR A 95 11.11 10.29 0.48
CA TYR A 95 12.06 9.80 -0.51
C TYR A 95 12.96 10.92 -1.03
N THR A 96 12.37 12.05 -1.42
CA THR A 96 13.09 13.16 -2.03
C THR A 96 14.03 13.85 -1.05
N LEU A 97 13.55 14.19 0.16
CA LEU A 97 14.31 14.95 1.16
C LEU A 97 15.49 14.15 1.71
N ASN A 98 15.36 12.82 1.81
CA ASN A 98 16.43 11.94 2.28
C ASN A 98 17.24 11.32 1.13
N ARG A 99 16.93 11.69 -0.13
CA ARG A 99 17.59 11.18 -1.34
C ARG A 99 17.57 9.65 -1.46
N LEU A 100 16.45 9.02 -1.11
CA LEU A 100 16.29 7.58 -1.33
C LEU A 100 16.21 7.30 -2.82
N LEU A 101 17.15 6.50 -3.30
CA LEU A 101 17.24 6.03 -4.67
C LEU A 101 16.63 4.63 -4.79
N ASP A 102 16.65 4.11 -6.01
CA ASP A 102 16.36 2.70 -6.25
C ASP A 102 17.30 1.81 -5.43
N ASP A 103 16.76 0.71 -4.88
CA ASP A 103 17.43 -0.22 -3.99
C ASP A 103 17.81 0.29 -2.58
N ASP A 104 17.50 1.54 -2.23
CA ASP A 104 17.68 2.03 -0.86
C ASP A 104 16.65 1.45 0.12
N ALA A 105 17.14 1.06 1.29
CA ALA A 105 16.33 0.46 2.35
C ALA A 105 15.84 1.52 3.34
N PHE A 106 14.59 1.39 3.79
CA PHE A 106 14.01 2.23 4.83
C PHE A 106 13.06 1.46 5.75
N CYS A 107 12.92 1.94 6.98
CA CYS A 107 12.00 1.38 7.95
C CYS A 107 10.81 2.32 8.15
N MET A 108 9.63 1.73 8.27
CA MET A 108 8.39 2.45 8.59
C MET A 108 7.91 2.02 9.97
N ARG A 109 7.67 3.01 10.83
CA ARG A 109 7.08 2.81 12.14
C ARG A 109 5.78 3.59 12.20
N ILE A 110 4.69 2.87 12.43
CA ILE A 110 3.38 3.44 12.72
C ILE A 110 3.32 3.72 14.22
N THR A 111 2.96 4.94 14.59
CA THR A 111 2.82 5.38 15.98
C THR A 111 1.43 5.97 16.18
N ASP A 112 0.95 5.94 17.42
CA ASP A 112 -0.32 6.53 17.83
C ASP A 112 -0.23 8.05 18.02
#